data_AF-A0A7X7FN28-F1
#
_entry.id   AF-A0A7X7FN28-F1
#
_cell.length_a   1.000
_cell.length_b   1.000
_cell.length_c   1.000
_cell.angle_alpha   90.00
_cell.angle_beta   90.00
_cell.angle_gamma   90.00
#
_symmetry.space_group_name_H-M   'P 1'
#
loop_
_entity.id
_entity.type
_entity.pdbx_description
1 polymer ?
#
loop_
_entity_poly.entity_id
_entity_poly.type
_entity_poly.pdbx_seq_one_letter_code
_entity_poly.pdbx_strand_id
1 'polypeptide(L)'
;DDIENFDKSLGGTPWNEMRFFNFGAAEQAEGWQILSPVRSGPHGVPDVNRLLHKQFRQHMIDASRKRGYQRKYPKPMGPEEIVYGDKVINLTNTDPSMPWFRHRKVYPNKDSPYIANGEIGMAIGFFWKKGLPDFRWKLEVEFSSQPRHKYDFTSRDFGEDSNPILELAYALTVHKSQGSEFGTVILILPSPCRLLSRELLYTALTRQRDRVVILHQGARGELRNYSSDDRSETARRLTNLFVAPSPIAIDGRFYEEYLIHRTSRGEMVRSKSEVIIADHLAHRGVEYGYEQPLTIDGVTKYPDFTIEDMESGRNCYWEHCGMLHVPTYRRRWEDKLAWYKANGILPHEEGGGPRGTLIVTRDEANGSIDSSKITKLIKEVLDA
;
A
#
# COMPACT_ATOMS: atom_id res chain seq x y z
N ASP A 1 28.57 -5.40 -8.58
CA ASP A 1 27.31 -5.21 -9.32
C ASP A 1 26.15 -4.79 -8.43
N ASP A 2 25.68 -5.62 -7.49
CA ASP A 2 24.46 -5.30 -6.70
C ASP A 2 24.57 -4.04 -5.83
N ILE A 3 25.68 -3.87 -5.09
CA ILE A 3 25.92 -2.66 -4.27
C ILE A 3 25.98 -1.41 -5.15
N GLU A 4 26.63 -1.51 -6.31
CA GLU A 4 26.76 -0.38 -7.22
C GLU A 4 25.43 0.04 -7.84
N ASN A 5 24.59 -0.94 -8.19
CA ASN A 5 23.25 -0.68 -8.71
C ASN A 5 22.34 -0.09 -7.62
N PHE A 6 22.47 -0.58 -6.38
CA PHE A 6 21.78 0.00 -5.22
C PHE A 6 22.19 1.47 -5.03
N ASP A 7 23.49 1.76 -5.01
CA ASP A 7 24.00 3.13 -4.88
C ASP A 7 23.56 4.03 -6.02
N LYS A 8 23.63 3.54 -7.25
CA LYS A 8 23.17 4.26 -8.44
C LYS A 8 21.68 4.60 -8.33
N SER A 9 20.85 3.68 -7.82
CA SER A 9 19.42 3.92 -7.61
C SER A 9 19.11 5.02 -6.60
N LEU A 10 20.10 5.40 -5.78
CA LEU A 10 20.01 6.43 -4.74
C LEU A 10 20.77 7.71 -5.13
N GLY A 11 21.13 7.87 -6.42
CA GLY A 11 21.84 9.05 -6.92
C GLY A 11 23.37 8.98 -6.82
N GLY A 12 23.93 7.81 -6.52
CA GLY A 12 25.38 7.59 -6.45
C GLY A 12 26.06 7.65 -7.83
N THR A 13 26.97 8.59 -8.00
CA THR A 13 27.78 8.76 -9.23
C THR A 13 29.10 8.00 -9.13
N PRO A 14 29.62 7.39 -10.21
CA PRO A 14 30.89 6.66 -10.16
C PRO A 14 32.07 7.64 -9.99
N TRP A 15 32.98 7.35 -9.05
CA TRP A 15 34.18 8.13 -8.80
C TRP A 15 35.29 7.29 -8.15
N ASN A 16 36.45 7.15 -8.79
CA ASN A 16 37.63 6.43 -8.28
C ASN A 16 37.27 5.07 -7.64
N GLU A 17 36.63 4.18 -8.40
CA GLU A 17 36.19 2.84 -7.94
C GLU A 17 35.17 2.83 -6.79
N MET A 18 34.64 3.99 -6.41
CA MET A 18 33.61 4.18 -5.39
C MET A 18 32.39 4.90 -5.98
N ARG A 19 31.34 5.04 -5.16
CA ARG A 19 30.16 5.85 -5.48
C ARG A 19 30.17 7.13 -4.64
N PHE A 20 29.92 8.24 -5.30
CA PHE A 20 29.90 9.57 -4.70
C PHE A 20 28.47 10.13 -4.73
N PHE A 21 27.95 10.42 -3.54
CA PHE A 21 26.73 11.12 -3.25
C PHE A 21 27.05 12.59 -2.94
N ASN A 22 26.72 13.46 -3.89
CA ASN A 22 26.90 14.90 -3.79
C ASN A 22 25.57 15.61 -4.06
N PHE A 23 25.57 16.94 -4.14
CA PHE A 23 24.39 17.71 -4.56
C PHE A 23 23.71 17.11 -5.80
N GLY A 24 22.38 17.01 -5.74
CA GLY A 24 21.54 16.37 -6.74
C GLY A 24 21.27 14.89 -6.47
N ALA A 25 21.97 14.24 -5.54
CA ALA A 25 21.67 12.84 -5.18
C ALA A 25 20.24 12.72 -4.59
N ALA A 26 19.79 13.72 -3.85
CA ALA A 26 18.45 13.75 -3.25
C ALA A 26 17.31 13.74 -4.28
N GLU A 27 17.56 14.14 -5.53
CA GLU A 27 16.57 14.07 -6.61
C GLU A 27 16.15 12.62 -6.91
N GLN A 28 17.02 11.65 -6.64
CA GLN A 28 16.74 10.22 -6.80
C GLN A 28 16.15 9.58 -5.55
N ALA A 29 16.08 10.30 -4.43
CA ALA A 29 15.58 9.74 -3.16
C ALA A 29 14.13 9.26 -3.30
N GLU A 30 13.32 9.89 -4.15
CA GLU A 30 11.92 9.53 -4.39
C GLU A 30 11.73 8.62 -5.63
N GLY A 31 12.82 8.13 -6.24
CA GLY A 31 12.75 7.23 -7.39
C GLY A 31 12.09 5.89 -7.04
N TRP A 32 12.32 5.39 -5.82
CA TRP A 32 11.65 4.20 -5.31
C TRP A 32 11.45 4.25 -3.80
N GLN A 33 10.46 3.50 -3.30
CA GLN A 33 10.17 3.39 -1.87
C GLN A 33 9.65 2.01 -1.50
N ILE A 34 10.17 1.42 -0.42
CA ILE A 34 9.54 0.27 0.22
C ILE A 34 8.53 0.76 1.26
N LEU A 35 7.31 0.25 1.21
CA LEU A 35 6.25 0.55 2.15
C LEU A 35 5.80 -0.70 2.90
N SER A 36 5.55 -0.57 4.19
CA SER A 36 4.97 -1.63 5.04
C SER A 36 3.87 -1.06 5.94
N PRO A 37 2.77 -1.78 6.18
CA PRO A 37 1.73 -1.34 7.11
C PRO A 37 2.17 -1.44 8.58
N VAL A 38 3.22 -2.21 8.89
CA VAL A 38 3.63 -2.51 10.27
C VAL A 38 5.02 -1.97 10.59
N ARG A 39 5.25 -1.67 11.87
CA ARG A 39 6.57 -1.28 12.41
C ARG A 39 7.34 -2.42 13.07
N SER A 40 6.66 -3.49 13.48
CA SER A 40 7.26 -4.56 14.26
C SER A 40 7.38 -5.86 13.47
N GLY A 41 8.32 -6.71 13.90
CA GLY A 41 8.57 -8.02 13.31
C GLY A 41 9.46 -7.97 12.06
N PRO A 42 9.82 -9.13 11.49
CA PRO A 42 10.79 -9.23 10.39
C PRO A 42 10.42 -8.47 9.11
N HIS A 43 9.13 -8.18 8.93
CA HIS A 43 8.55 -7.45 7.80
C HIS A 43 8.17 -5.99 8.19
N GLY A 44 8.54 -5.59 9.41
CA GLY A 44 8.40 -4.23 9.92
C GLY A 44 9.50 -3.32 9.40
N VAL A 45 9.19 -2.02 9.33
CA VAL A 45 10.09 -1.00 8.76
C VAL A 45 11.51 -1.01 9.32
N PRO A 46 11.75 -1.04 10.65
CA PRO A 46 13.11 -1.04 11.20
C PRO A 46 13.91 -2.28 10.79
N ASP A 47 13.27 -3.46 10.77
CA ASP A 47 13.90 -4.71 10.37
C ASP A 47 14.26 -4.74 8.88
N VAL A 48 13.37 -4.23 8.02
CA VAL A 48 13.62 -4.09 6.58
C VAL A 48 14.76 -3.09 6.32
N ASN A 49 14.74 -1.93 6.99
CA ASN A 49 15.83 -0.95 6.92
C ASN A 49 17.16 -1.59 7.34
N ARG A 50 17.18 -2.29 8.48
CA ARG A 50 18.37 -2.98 8.99
C ARG A 50 18.88 -4.05 8.03
N LEU A 51 17.98 -4.81 7.39
CA LEU A 51 18.36 -5.83 6.41
C LEU A 51 19.04 -5.21 5.19
N LEU A 52 18.46 -4.14 4.63
CA LEU A 52 19.06 -3.41 3.50
C LEU A 52 20.38 -2.76 3.91
N HIS A 53 20.43 -2.18 5.10
CA HIS A 53 21.63 -1.55 5.64
C HIS A 53 22.77 -2.57 5.81
N LYS A 54 22.47 -3.75 6.38
CA LYS A 54 23.44 -4.84 6.50
C LYS A 54 23.88 -5.39 5.14
N GLN A 55 22.96 -5.53 4.18
CA GLN A 55 23.28 -6.12 2.87
C GLN A 55 24.10 -5.16 1.99
N PHE A 56 23.70 -3.89 1.93
CA PHE A 56 24.24 -2.94 0.95
C PHE A 56 25.20 -1.90 1.55
N ARG A 57 25.10 -1.61 2.85
CA ARG A 57 25.85 -0.52 3.50
C ARG A 57 26.87 -0.97 4.53
N GLN A 58 26.98 -2.26 4.85
CA GLN A 58 27.93 -2.77 5.85
C GLN A 58 29.38 -2.32 5.59
N HIS A 59 29.83 -2.36 4.34
CA HIS A 59 31.16 -1.89 3.95
C HIS A 59 31.40 -0.41 4.30
N MET A 60 30.36 0.42 4.18
CA MET A 60 30.39 1.85 4.48
C MET A 60 30.36 2.10 5.99
N ILE A 61 29.57 1.31 6.73
CA ILE A 61 29.55 1.32 8.20
C ILE A 61 30.94 0.99 8.74
N ASP A 62 31.57 -0.08 8.27
CA ASP A 62 32.89 -0.51 8.70
C ASP A 62 33.96 0.54 8.36
N ALA A 63 33.88 1.16 7.17
CA ALA A 63 34.75 2.26 6.77
C ALA A 63 34.57 3.51 7.66
N SER A 64 33.35 3.78 8.09
CA SER A 64 32.98 4.92 8.95
C SER A 64 33.37 4.71 10.42
N ARG A 65 33.46 3.45 10.86
CA ARG A 65 33.91 3.05 12.22
C ARG A 65 35.43 3.07 12.40
N LYS A 66 36.21 3.16 11.32
CA LYS A 66 37.68 3.31 11.40
C LYS A 66 38.07 4.51 12.29
N ARG A 67 39.29 4.50 12.81
CA ARG A 67 39.79 5.55 13.71
C ARG A 67 40.93 6.36 13.09
N GLY A 68 41.13 7.57 13.61
CA GLY A 68 42.24 8.45 13.21
C GLY A 68 42.25 8.79 11.72
N TYR A 69 43.42 8.71 11.09
CA TYR A 69 43.64 9.02 9.66
C TYR A 69 42.97 8.04 8.70
N GLN A 70 42.59 6.84 9.15
CA GLN A 70 41.98 5.81 8.31
C GLN A 70 40.50 6.07 8.06
N ARG A 71 39.82 6.84 8.92
CA ARG A 71 38.42 7.21 8.73
C ARG A 71 38.31 8.30 7.68
N LYS A 72 37.65 8.03 6.56
CA LYS A 72 37.41 9.03 5.52
C LYS A 72 36.01 9.62 5.57
N TYR A 73 35.10 9.00 6.31
CA TYR A 73 33.68 9.32 6.35
C TYR A 73 33.26 9.93 7.70
N PRO A 74 32.10 10.60 7.76
CA PRO A 74 31.42 10.86 9.02
C PRO A 74 31.29 9.57 9.85
N LYS A 75 31.35 9.70 11.18
CA LYS A 75 31.00 8.57 12.06
C LYS A 75 29.53 8.18 11.86
N PRO A 76 29.17 6.89 12.02
CA PRO A 76 27.76 6.48 12.02
C PRO A 76 26.97 7.26 13.07
N MET A 77 25.75 7.68 12.73
CA MET A 77 24.92 8.54 13.57
C MET A 77 23.65 7.82 14.04
N GLY A 78 23.33 8.00 15.32
CA GLY A 78 22.10 7.49 15.93
C GLY A 78 22.01 5.96 16.04
N PRO A 79 20.85 5.45 16.49
CA PRO A 79 20.65 4.04 16.76
C PRO A 79 20.63 3.17 15.49
N GLU A 80 20.28 3.75 14.34
CA GLU A 80 20.25 3.06 13.05
C GLU A 80 21.60 3.13 12.29
N GLU A 81 22.62 3.74 12.91
CA GLU A 81 23.97 3.88 12.37
C GLU A 81 24.03 4.56 10.99
N ILE A 82 23.29 5.66 10.81
CA ILE A 82 23.22 6.38 9.54
C ILE A 82 24.62 6.81 9.08
N VAL A 83 24.98 6.45 7.86
CA VAL A 83 26.25 6.74 7.20
C VAL A 83 26.05 7.50 5.89
N TYR A 84 27.18 7.92 5.32
CA TYR A 84 27.23 8.54 4.00
C TYR A 84 26.57 7.67 2.92
N GLY A 85 25.75 8.29 2.08
CA GLY A 85 24.98 7.64 1.02
C GLY A 85 23.63 7.05 1.47
N ASP A 86 23.28 7.15 2.76
CA ASP A 86 21.98 6.66 3.22
C ASP A 86 20.83 7.56 2.81
N LYS A 87 19.70 6.91 2.50
CA LYS A 87 18.41 7.56 2.35
C LYS A 87 17.79 7.75 3.73
N VAL A 88 17.41 8.98 4.06
CA VAL A 88 16.93 9.37 5.39
C VAL A 88 15.60 10.12 5.33
N ILE A 89 14.87 10.14 6.45
CA ILE A 89 13.65 10.93 6.63
C ILE A 89 13.77 11.78 7.88
N ASN A 90 13.33 13.04 7.79
CA ASN A 90 13.24 13.95 8.93
C ASN A 90 11.95 13.71 9.71
N LEU A 91 12.05 13.52 11.02
CA LEU A 91 10.91 13.13 11.87
C LEU A 91 10.28 14.30 12.62
N THR A 92 10.92 15.46 12.65
CA THR A 92 10.49 16.59 13.46
C THR A 92 10.67 17.87 12.67
N ASN A 93 9.68 18.75 12.71
CA ASN A 93 9.80 20.08 12.13
C ASN A 93 10.97 20.81 12.77
N THR A 94 11.98 21.17 11.98
CA THR A 94 13.15 21.90 12.47
C THR A 94 13.36 23.17 11.66
N ASP A 95 13.77 24.22 12.35
CA ASP A 95 14.12 25.49 11.72
C ASP A 95 15.51 25.91 12.22
N PRO A 96 16.56 25.77 11.39
CA PRO A 96 17.92 26.22 11.67
C PRO A 96 18.07 27.68 12.14
N SER A 97 17.09 28.56 11.87
CA SER A 97 17.12 29.94 12.38
C SER A 97 16.84 30.02 13.90
N MET A 98 16.16 29.01 14.45
CA MET A 98 15.77 28.96 15.86
C MET A 98 16.97 28.63 16.77
N PRO A 99 17.11 29.27 17.95
CA PRO A 99 18.26 29.10 18.83
C PRO A 99 18.64 27.64 19.15
N TRP A 100 17.63 26.79 19.35
CA TRP A 100 17.80 25.36 19.69
C TRP A 100 18.29 24.49 18.52
N PHE A 101 18.19 24.99 17.27
CA PHE A 101 18.62 24.29 16.05
C PHE A 101 19.75 25.01 15.31
N ARG A 102 20.32 26.09 15.86
CA ARG A 102 21.40 26.88 15.23
C ARG A 102 22.67 26.10 14.92
N HIS A 103 22.88 24.94 15.54
CA HIS A 103 24.00 24.06 15.20
C HIS A 103 23.82 23.40 13.83
N ARG A 104 22.60 23.32 13.31
CA ARG A 104 22.28 22.84 11.96
C ARG A 104 22.49 23.97 10.97
N LYS A 105 23.64 24.00 10.31
CA LYS A 105 23.91 24.99 9.27
C LYS A 105 23.31 24.51 7.95
N VAL A 106 22.80 25.46 7.17
CA VAL A 106 22.40 25.24 5.79
C VAL A 106 23.47 25.79 4.85
N TYR A 107 23.78 25.08 3.77
CA TYR A 107 24.64 25.59 2.71
C TYR A 107 24.11 25.18 1.33
N PRO A 108 24.08 26.09 0.34
CA PRO A 108 24.26 27.54 0.46
C PRO A 108 23.27 28.19 1.45
N ASN A 109 23.58 29.40 1.91
CA ASN A 109 22.67 30.10 2.82
C ASN A 109 21.30 30.31 2.16
N LYS A 110 20.24 30.11 2.95
CA LYS A 110 18.85 30.22 2.52
C LYS A 110 18.06 31.03 3.56
N ASP A 111 17.15 31.89 3.09
CA ASP A 111 16.36 32.77 3.94
C ASP A 111 15.39 32.00 4.86
N SER A 112 14.80 30.92 4.35
CA SER A 112 13.94 30.02 5.12
C SER A 112 14.50 28.59 5.07
N PRO A 113 15.33 28.20 6.06
CA PRO A 113 15.96 26.88 6.10
C PRO A 113 15.10 25.81 6.77
N TYR A 114 13.78 26.03 6.87
CA TYR A 114 12.85 25.12 7.52
C TYR A 114 12.86 23.72 6.88
N ILE A 115 12.87 22.67 7.70
CA ILE A 115 12.81 21.25 7.31
C ILE A 115 11.55 20.67 7.95
N ALA A 116 10.61 20.21 7.12
CA ALA A 116 9.36 19.62 7.59
C ALA A 116 9.55 18.16 8.05
N ASN A 117 8.71 17.71 8.98
CA ASN A 117 8.53 16.30 9.27
C ASN A 117 8.00 15.59 8.03
N GLY A 118 8.62 14.47 7.66
CA GLY A 118 8.33 13.71 6.47
C GLY A 118 9.25 13.98 5.29
N GLU A 119 10.11 15.01 5.34
CA GLU A 119 11.05 15.28 4.25
C GLU A 119 12.07 14.14 4.11
N ILE A 120 12.17 13.62 2.89
CA ILE A 120 13.11 12.56 2.52
C ILE A 120 14.35 13.20 1.92
N GLY A 121 15.51 12.65 2.25
CA GLY A 121 16.79 13.16 1.76
C GLY A 121 17.84 12.08 1.62
N MET A 122 19.00 12.51 1.15
CA MET A 122 20.20 11.68 1.03
C MET A 122 21.30 12.26 1.92
N ALA A 123 21.98 11.38 2.66
CA ALA A 123 23.22 11.70 3.34
C ALA A 123 24.32 11.90 2.28
N ILE A 124 24.63 13.16 1.99
CA ILE A 124 25.62 13.56 1.01
C ILE A 124 26.88 14.11 1.71
N GLY A 125 27.82 14.60 0.92
CA GLY A 125 28.98 15.32 1.43
C GLY A 125 30.28 14.77 0.87
N PHE A 126 31.35 14.97 1.63
CA PHE A 126 32.71 14.83 1.12
C PHE A 126 33.50 13.78 1.91
N PHE A 127 34.52 13.21 1.27
CA PHE A 127 35.49 12.36 1.93
C PHE A 127 36.59 13.21 2.55
N TRP A 128 36.93 12.94 3.80
CA TRP A 128 38.09 13.55 4.41
C TRP A 128 39.38 13.02 3.78
N LYS A 129 40.29 13.95 3.49
CA LYS A 129 41.67 13.68 3.05
C LYS A 129 42.61 14.57 3.85
N LYS A 130 43.82 14.08 4.13
CA LYS A 130 44.88 14.87 4.78
C LYS A 130 45.10 16.17 4.00
N GLY A 131 45.02 17.31 4.69
CA GLY A 131 45.11 18.65 4.10
C GLY A 131 43.76 19.35 3.87
N LEU A 132 42.64 18.66 4.04
CA LEU A 132 41.29 19.26 4.04
C LEU A 132 40.75 19.45 5.47
N PRO A 133 39.83 20.42 5.68
CA PRO A 133 39.11 20.56 6.95
C PRO A 133 38.43 19.26 7.37
N ASP A 134 38.48 18.96 8.67
CA ASP A 134 37.87 17.76 9.23
C ASP A 134 36.41 18.03 9.64
N PHE A 135 35.47 17.57 8.81
CA PHE A 135 34.04 17.56 9.16
C PHE A 135 33.46 16.15 9.37
N ARG A 136 34.30 15.14 9.69
CA ARG A 136 33.83 13.77 9.98
C ARG A 136 33.00 13.63 11.26
N TRP A 137 32.80 14.73 11.99
CA TRP A 137 31.98 14.81 13.19
C TRP A 137 30.51 15.18 12.91
N LYS A 138 30.18 15.56 11.66
CA LYS A 138 28.82 15.87 11.21
C LYS A 138 28.44 15.07 9.98
N LEU A 139 27.14 14.85 9.81
CA LEU A 139 26.50 14.35 8.60
C LEU A 139 25.94 15.54 7.83
N GLU A 140 26.01 15.52 6.50
CA GLU A 140 25.37 16.52 5.65
C GLU A 140 24.22 15.84 4.89
N VAL A 141 23.03 16.41 4.92
CA VAL A 141 21.84 15.84 4.26
C VAL A 141 21.29 16.84 3.27
N GLU A 142 21.02 16.41 2.04
CA GLU A 142 20.23 17.15 1.06
C GLU A 142 18.83 16.53 1.00
N PHE A 143 17.79 17.36 1.13
CA PHE A 143 16.39 16.92 1.06
C PHE A 143 15.85 17.06 -0.37
N SER A 144 15.02 16.11 -0.81
CA SER A 144 14.42 16.09 -2.16
C SER A 144 13.57 17.34 -2.43
N SER A 145 12.89 17.85 -1.40
CA SER A 145 12.08 19.08 -1.45
C SER A 145 12.91 20.36 -1.53
N GLN A 146 14.20 20.30 -1.19
CA GLN A 146 15.10 21.44 -1.10
C GLN A 146 16.43 21.16 -1.82
N PRO A 147 16.39 20.94 -3.15
CA PRO A 147 17.57 20.56 -3.91
C PRO A 147 18.65 21.64 -3.83
N ARG A 148 19.91 21.20 -3.92
CA ARG A 148 21.11 22.04 -3.85
C ARG A 148 21.31 22.77 -2.52
N HIS A 149 20.60 22.36 -1.46
CA HIS A 149 20.83 22.82 -0.10
C HIS A 149 21.14 21.62 0.79
N LYS A 150 22.26 21.71 1.52
CA LYS A 150 22.68 20.69 2.47
C LYS A 150 22.57 21.22 3.90
N TYR A 151 22.17 20.34 4.79
CA TYR A 151 21.89 20.63 6.19
C TYR A 151 22.81 19.80 7.07
N ASP A 152 23.44 20.44 8.04
CA ASP A 152 24.34 19.79 8.98
C ASP A 152 23.55 19.09 10.10
N PHE A 153 23.86 17.82 10.33
CA PHE A 153 23.38 17.03 11.46
C PHE A 153 24.56 16.53 12.28
N THR A 154 24.44 16.58 13.60
CA THR A 154 25.50 16.25 14.55
C THR A 154 25.00 15.21 15.55
N SER A 155 25.87 14.67 16.40
CA SER A 155 25.43 13.72 17.43
C SER A 155 24.39 14.26 18.41
N ARG A 156 24.25 15.59 18.52
CA ARG A 156 23.20 16.22 19.34
C ARG A 156 21.79 15.94 18.80
N ASP A 157 21.69 15.65 17.51
CA ASP A 157 20.42 15.38 16.81
C ASP A 157 19.95 13.93 16.97
N PHE A 158 20.74 13.11 17.68
CA PHE A 158 20.54 11.68 17.89
C PHE A 158 20.79 11.27 19.35
N GLY A 159 20.62 12.20 20.30
CA GLY A 159 20.91 11.95 21.71
C GLY A 159 20.06 10.82 22.30
N GLU A 160 20.62 10.05 23.22
CA GLU A 160 19.99 8.84 23.80
C GLU A 160 18.67 9.12 24.54
N ASP A 161 18.52 10.32 25.12
CA ASP A 161 17.32 10.75 25.85
C ASP A 161 16.27 11.46 24.98
N SER A 162 16.54 11.60 23.68
CA SER A 162 15.68 12.33 22.73
C SER A 162 15.31 11.45 21.54
N ASN A 163 14.08 11.61 21.01
CA ASN A 163 13.73 10.95 19.75
C ASN A 163 14.69 11.41 18.64
N PRO A 164 15.27 10.48 17.86
CA PRO A 164 16.19 10.83 16.79
C PRO A 164 15.46 11.71 15.77
N ILE A 165 16.12 12.77 15.30
CA ILE A 165 15.49 13.69 14.34
C ILE A 165 15.55 13.13 12.91
N LEU A 166 16.50 12.23 12.63
CA LEU A 166 16.61 11.48 11.38
C LEU A 166 16.54 9.97 11.63
N GLU A 167 15.88 9.26 10.71
CA GLU A 167 15.86 7.80 10.60
C GLU A 167 16.18 7.39 9.15
N LEU A 168 16.58 6.14 8.94
CA LEU A 168 16.70 5.52 7.63
C LEU A 168 15.32 5.44 6.96
N ALA A 169 15.31 5.68 5.66
CA ALA A 169 14.08 5.78 4.85
C ALA A 169 14.07 4.85 3.62
N TYR A 170 14.84 3.77 3.64
CA TYR A 170 14.75 2.74 2.60
C TYR A 170 13.37 2.08 2.59
N ALA A 171 12.84 1.78 3.77
CA ALA A 171 11.48 1.40 4.05
C ALA A 171 10.80 2.44 4.94
N LEU A 172 9.51 2.68 4.71
CA LEU A 172 8.68 3.58 5.49
C LEU A 172 7.34 2.92 5.81
N THR A 173 6.70 3.36 6.89
CA THR A 173 5.32 2.95 7.13
C THR A 173 4.42 3.67 6.15
N VAL A 174 3.33 3.04 5.68
CA VAL A 174 2.35 3.68 4.79
C VAL A 174 1.90 5.04 5.34
N HIS A 175 1.64 5.12 6.65
CA HIS A 175 1.30 6.37 7.35
C HIS A 175 2.39 7.47 7.25
N LYS A 176 3.67 7.10 7.32
CA LYS A 176 4.80 8.06 7.24
C LYS A 176 5.02 8.55 5.80
N SER A 177 4.52 7.82 4.81
CA SER A 177 4.57 8.23 3.39
C SER A 177 3.39 9.10 2.95
N GLN A 178 2.49 9.47 3.87
CA GLN A 178 1.30 10.25 3.52
C GLN A 178 1.70 11.65 3.02
N GLY A 179 1.27 11.97 1.81
CA GLY A 179 1.62 13.22 1.11
C GLY A 179 2.83 13.11 0.17
N SER A 180 3.58 12.00 0.21
CA SER A 180 4.69 11.73 -0.71
C SER A 180 4.24 10.86 -1.89
N GLU A 181 4.93 10.97 -3.02
CA GLU A 181 4.79 10.08 -4.17
C GLU A 181 6.18 9.60 -4.63
N PHE A 182 6.24 8.40 -5.18
CA PHE A 182 7.48 7.72 -5.56
C PHE A 182 7.36 7.15 -6.96
N GLY A 183 8.46 7.06 -7.71
CA GLY A 183 8.44 6.44 -9.04
C GLY A 183 7.95 4.99 -8.96
N THR A 184 8.70 4.16 -8.22
CA THR A 184 8.33 2.77 -7.93
C THR A 184 8.04 2.54 -6.45
N VAL A 185 6.89 1.94 -6.13
CA VAL A 185 6.56 1.50 -4.77
C VAL A 185 6.67 -0.02 -4.65
N ILE A 186 7.39 -0.50 -3.64
CA ILE A 186 7.47 -1.91 -3.24
C ILE A 186 6.69 -2.07 -1.93
N LEU A 187 5.48 -2.62 -2.01
CA LEU A 187 4.58 -2.78 -0.87
C LEU A 187 4.72 -4.17 -0.26
N ILE A 188 5.11 -4.25 1.01
CA ILE A 188 5.19 -5.49 1.79
C ILE A 188 3.88 -5.69 2.55
N LEU A 189 3.14 -6.76 2.23
CA LEU A 189 1.89 -7.14 2.90
C LEU A 189 2.07 -8.49 3.61
N PRO A 190 2.34 -8.47 4.93
CA PRO A 190 2.45 -9.71 5.70
C PRO A 190 1.08 -10.37 5.89
N SER A 191 1.07 -11.67 6.17
CA SER A 191 -0.13 -12.38 6.61
C SER A 191 0.16 -13.18 7.88
N PRO A 192 -0.57 -12.93 8.99
CA PRO A 192 -1.69 -12.00 9.15
C PRO A 192 -1.25 -10.53 9.33
N CYS A 193 -2.00 -9.57 8.75
CA CYS A 193 -1.80 -8.13 8.99
C CYS A 193 -3.04 -7.49 9.64
N ARG A 194 -3.01 -7.27 10.96
CA ARG A 194 -4.14 -6.68 11.70
C ARG A 194 -4.41 -5.22 11.37
N LEU A 195 -3.36 -4.46 11.04
CA LEU A 195 -3.44 -3.04 10.70
C LEU A 195 -3.91 -2.80 9.26
N LEU A 196 -4.06 -3.84 8.43
CA LEU A 196 -4.43 -3.66 7.04
C LEU A 196 -5.93 -3.35 6.94
N SER A 197 -6.24 -2.20 6.35
CA SER A 197 -7.59 -1.74 6.03
C SER A 197 -7.70 -1.38 4.55
N ARG A 198 -8.93 -1.18 4.07
CA ARG A 198 -9.19 -0.70 2.70
C ARG A 198 -8.47 0.63 2.44
N GLU A 199 -8.56 1.56 3.38
CA GLU A 199 -7.96 2.89 3.28
C GLU A 199 -6.43 2.84 3.34
N LEU A 200 -5.86 2.00 4.20
CA LEU A 200 -4.41 1.85 4.29
C LEU A 200 -3.84 1.24 3.00
N LEU A 201 -4.50 0.21 2.46
CA LEU A 201 -4.11 -0.42 1.21
C LEU A 201 -4.24 0.58 0.04
N TYR A 202 -5.37 1.29 -0.06
CA TYR A 202 -5.57 2.34 -1.06
C TYR A 202 -4.49 3.43 -0.95
N THR A 203 -4.19 3.88 0.27
CA THR A 203 -3.15 4.89 0.52
C THR A 203 -1.79 4.40 0.06
N ALA A 204 -1.43 3.13 0.28
CA ALA A 204 -0.17 2.57 -0.21
C ALA A 204 -0.13 2.45 -1.74
N LEU A 205 -1.24 2.02 -2.35
CA LEU A 205 -1.42 1.84 -3.80
C LEU A 205 -1.61 3.14 -4.58
N THR A 206 -1.58 4.29 -3.92
CA THR A 206 -1.63 5.60 -4.57
C THR A 206 -0.32 6.37 -4.39
N ARG A 207 0.71 5.76 -3.76
CA ARG A 207 2.02 6.39 -3.57
C ARG A 207 2.95 6.23 -4.78
N GLN A 208 2.65 5.36 -5.72
CA GLN A 208 3.41 5.13 -6.95
C GLN A 208 2.98 6.11 -8.04
N ARG A 209 3.96 6.56 -8.83
CA ARG A 209 3.75 7.29 -10.08
C ARG A 209 3.81 6.35 -11.28
N ASP A 210 4.81 5.48 -11.31
CA ASP A 210 5.11 4.66 -12.49
C ASP A 210 4.78 3.18 -12.28
N ARG A 211 5.15 2.62 -11.12
CA ARG A 211 5.06 1.18 -10.88
C ARG A 211 4.79 0.84 -9.43
N VAL A 212 3.93 -0.15 -9.21
CA VAL A 212 3.77 -0.81 -7.90
C VAL A 212 4.16 -2.29 -8.00
N VAL A 213 4.90 -2.76 -7.00
CA VAL A 213 5.26 -4.16 -6.79
C VAL A 213 4.72 -4.58 -5.43
N ILE A 214 3.86 -5.59 -5.38
CA ILE A 214 3.25 -6.05 -4.13
C ILE A 214 3.87 -7.39 -3.74
N LEU A 215 4.53 -7.41 -2.59
CA LEU A 215 5.04 -8.60 -1.93
C LEU A 215 3.99 -9.07 -0.93
N HIS A 216 3.08 -9.94 -1.39
CA HIS A 216 1.96 -10.46 -0.61
C HIS A 216 2.24 -11.88 -0.12
N GLN A 217 2.01 -12.12 1.17
CA GLN A 217 2.04 -13.46 1.75
C GLN A 217 0.62 -14.04 1.81
N GLY A 218 0.39 -15.20 1.18
CA GLY A 218 -0.90 -15.89 1.17
C GLY A 218 -1.60 -15.89 -0.18
N ALA A 219 -2.88 -16.28 -0.20
CA ALA A 219 -3.64 -16.38 -1.44
C ALA A 219 -3.98 -14.98 -1.98
N ARG A 220 -3.84 -14.77 -3.29
CA ARG A 220 -4.16 -13.48 -3.95
C ARG A 220 -5.62 -13.07 -3.76
N GLY A 221 -6.52 -14.04 -3.59
CA GLY A 221 -7.94 -13.82 -3.32
C GLY A 221 -8.19 -13.03 -2.03
N GLU A 222 -7.32 -13.15 -1.02
CA GLU A 222 -7.47 -12.43 0.26
C GLU A 222 -7.41 -10.92 0.10
N LEU A 223 -6.70 -10.42 -0.93
CA LEU A 223 -6.66 -8.98 -1.22
C LEU A 223 -8.02 -8.44 -1.66
N ARG A 224 -8.90 -9.29 -2.23
CA ARG A 224 -10.26 -8.89 -2.61
C ARG A 224 -11.12 -8.56 -1.41
N ASN A 225 -10.86 -9.19 -0.26
CA ASN A 225 -11.61 -8.92 0.97
C ASN A 225 -11.48 -7.46 1.41
N TYR A 226 -10.40 -6.77 1.04
CA TYR A 226 -10.21 -5.34 1.36
C TYR A 226 -11.01 -4.40 0.44
N SER A 227 -11.77 -4.92 -0.52
CA SER A 227 -12.75 -4.11 -1.26
C SER A 227 -14.06 -3.92 -0.49
N SER A 228 -14.39 -4.86 0.40
CA SER A 228 -15.62 -4.89 1.17
C SER A 228 -15.67 -3.81 2.26
N ASP A 229 -16.87 -3.32 2.57
CA ASP A 229 -17.10 -2.29 3.60
C ASP A 229 -16.75 -2.77 5.01
N ASP A 230 -16.81 -4.08 5.26
CA ASP A 230 -16.36 -4.65 6.52
C ASP A 230 -14.89 -4.32 6.78
N ARG A 231 -14.03 -4.16 5.75
CA ARG A 231 -12.60 -3.83 5.89
C ARG A 231 -12.29 -2.34 5.82
N SER A 232 -13.32 -1.48 5.78
CA SER A 232 -13.17 -0.03 5.81
C SER A 232 -13.06 0.47 7.24
N GLU A 233 -11.95 1.13 7.56
CA GLU A 233 -11.81 1.83 8.84
C GLU A 233 -12.74 3.05 8.90
N THR A 234 -12.93 3.75 7.79
CA THR A 234 -13.83 4.91 7.73
C THR A 234 -15.28 4.51 7.97
N ALA A 235 -15.75 3.42 7.35
CA ALA A 235 -17.12 2.92 7.56
C ALA A 235 -17.39 2.48 9.01
N ARG A 236 -16.34 2.09 9.75
CA ARG A 236 -16.43 1.68 11.15
C ARG A 236 -16.37 2.85 12.14
N ARG A 237 -16.08 4.07 11.68
CA ARG A 237 -16.00 5.25 12.58
C ARG A 237 -17.40 5.72 12.91
N LEU A 238 -17.80 5.51 14.17
CA LEU A 238 -18.99 6.13 14.73
C LEU A 238 -18.69 7.61 15.02
N THR A 239 -19.37 8.51 14.33
CA THR A 239 -19.25 9.95 14.52
C THR A 239 -20.62 10.59 14.49
N ASN A 240 -20.85 11.57 15.36
CA ASN A 240 -22.07 12.36 15.40
C ASN A 240 -21.92 13.71 14.65
N LEU A 241 -20.88 13.86 13.81
CA LEU A 241 -20.56 15.13 13.17
C LEU A 241 -21.69 15.63 12.24
N PHE A 242 -22.43 14.71 11.62
CA PHE A 242 -23.54 15.05 10.73
C PHE A 242 -24.88 14.47 11.21
N VAL A 243 -24.89 13.23 11.72
CA VAL A 243 -26.09 12.52 12.18
C VAL A 243 -25.72 11.69 13.41
N ALA A 244 -26.64 11.52 14.36
CA ALA A 244 -26.41 10.63 15.50
C ALA A 244 -26.26 9.17 15.03
N PRO A 245 -25.19 8.45 15.45
CA PRO A 245 -24.97 7.08 15.01
C PRO A 245 -26.01 6.12 15.60
N SER A 246 -26.42 5.12 14.81
CA SER A 246 -27.24 3.97 15.25
C SER A 246 -26.38 2.70 15.20
N PRO A 247 -25.58 2.40 16.25
CA PRO A 247 -24.62 1.31 16.22
C PRO A 247 -25.30 -0.05 16.42
N ILE A 248 -24.97 -1.01 15.55
CA ILE A 248 -25.34 -2.42 15.67
C ILE A 248 -24.10 -3.24 16.02
N ALA A 249 -24.20 -4.12 17.01
CA ALA A 249 -23.12 -5.03 17.42
C ALA A 249 -23.20 -6.36 16.67
N ILE A 250 -22.11 -6.75 15.99
CA ILE A 250 -21.97 -8.03 15.27
C ILE A 250 -20.60 -8.62 15.59
N ASP A 251 -20.57 -9.86 16.10
CA ASP A 251 -19.33 -10.60 16.45
C ASP A 251 -18.32 -9.77 17.27
N GLY A 252 -18.84 -8.97 18.22
CA GLY A 252 -18.03 -8.11 19.09
C GLY A 252 -17.52 -6.82 18.43
N ARG A 253 -18.03 -6.44 17.24
CA ARG A 253 -17.70 -5.20 16.53
C ARG A 253 -18.95 -4.34 16.31
N PHE A 254 -18.81 -3.02 16.40
CA PHE A 254 -19.89 -2.06 16.15
C PHE A 254 -19.77 -1.47 14.75
N TYR A 255 -20.90 -1.32 14.08
CA TYR A 255 -21.02 -0.76 12.73
C TYR A 255 -22.28 0.12 12.65
N GLU A 256 -22.37 1.03 11.68
CA GLU A 256 -23.62 1.75 11.41
C GLU A 256 -24.59 0.94 10.55
N GLU A 257 -25.89 1.05 10.87
CA GLU A 257 -27.01 0.35 10.25
C GLU A 257 -27.04 0.40 8.70
N TYR A 258 -26.61 1.52 8.09
CA TYR A 258 -26.64 1.70 6.63
C TYR A 258 -25.41 1.16 5.88
N LEU A 259 -24.31 0.84 6.59
CA LEU A 259 -23.02 0.41 6.03
C LEU A 259 -22.84 -1.11 6.04
N ILE A 260 -23.84 -1.84 6.54
CA ILE A 260 -23.87 -3.30 6.57
C ILE A 260 -24.99 -3.77 5.66
N HIS A 261 -24.62 -4.17 4.46
CA HIS A 261 -25.51 -4.91 3.58
C HIS A 261 -25.54 -6.36 4.05
N ARG A 262 -26.56 -6.69 4.86
CA ARG A 262 -26.76 -8.02 5.43
C ARG A 262 -27.94 -8.71 4.75
N THR A 263 -27.75 -9.94 4.35
CA THR A 263 -28.82 -10.80 3.83
C THR A 263 -29.67 -11.32 4.99
N SER A 264 -30.87 -11.78 4.71
CA SER A 264 -31.78 -12.50 5.61
C SER A 264 -31.15 -13.77 6.19
N ARG A 265 -30.21 -14.40 5.47
CA ARG A 265 -29.38 -15.53 5.97
C ARG A 265 -28.24 -15.08 6.88
N GLY A 266 -28.05 -13.77 7.04
CA GLY A 266 -27.06 -13.17 7.91
C GLY A 266 -25.69 -12.96 7.28
N GLU A 267 -25.54 -13.22 5.98
CA GLU A 267 -24.29 -13.05 5.21
C GLU A 267 -24.04 -11.57 4.93
N MET A 268 -22.77 -11.20 4.82
CA MET A 268 -22.34 -9.84 4.48
C MET A 268 -22.02 -9.79 2.98
N VAL A 269 -22.66 -8.88 2.26
CA VAL A 269 -22.50 -8.74 0.80
C VAL A 269 -21.97 -7.34 0.44
N ARG A 270 -21.42 -7.18 -0.76
CA ARG A 270 -20.70 -5.96 -1.18
C ARG A 270 -21.63 -4.83 -1.64
N SER A 271 -22.90 -5.09 -1.93
CA SER A 271 -23.83 -4.08 -2.44
C SER A 271 -25.28 -4.27 -1.98
N LYS A 272 -26.08 -3.19 -1.98
CA LYS A 272 -27.55 -3.26 -1.74
C LYS A 272 -28.24 -4.20 -2.74
N SER A 273 -27.77 -4.20 -3.98
CA SER A 273 -28.25 -5.07 -5.03
C SER A 273 -28.02 -6.55 -4.72
N GLU A 274 -26.85 -6.90 -4.17
CA GLU A 274 -26.57 -8.26 -3.71
C GLU A 274 -27.45 -8.68 -2.52
N VAL A 275 -27.80 -7.76 -1.60
CA VAL A 275 -28.75 -8.07 -0.50
C VAL A 275 -30.09 -8.47 -1.08
N ILE A 276 -30.58 -7.69 -2.04
CA ILE A 276 -31.87 -7.96 -2.68
C ILE A 276 -31.81 -9.32 -3.39
N ILE A 277 -30.77 -9.60 -4.18
CA ILE A 277 -30.63 -10.90 -4.86
C ILE A 277 -30.60 -12.05 -3.86
N ALA A 278 -29.76 -11.96 -2.83
CA ALA A 278 -29.62 -12.97 -1.80
C ALA A 278 -30.92 -13.21 -1.02
N ASP A 279 -31.65 -12.15 -0.67
CA ASP A 279 -32.93 -12.23 0.02
C ASP A 279 -33.99 -12.89 -0.86
N HIS A 280 -34.05 -12.57 -2.15
CA HIS A 280 -34.98 -13.21 -3.07
C HIS A 280 -34.68 -14.69 -3.27
N LEU A 281 -33.41 -15.08 -3.32
CA LEU A 281 -32.99 -16.48 -3.37
C LEU A 281 -33.39 -17.21 -2.07
N ALA A 282 -33.10 -16.61 -0.91
CA ALA A 282 -33.41 -17.18 0.40
C ALA A 282 -34.92 -17.33 0.65
N HIS A 283 -35.73 -16.34 0.28
CA HIS A 283 -37.20 -16.40 0.42
C HIS A 283 -37.83 -17.53 -0.38
N ARG A 284 -37.17 -17.98 -1.46
CA ARG A 284 -37.61 -19.13 -2.26
C ARG A 284 -37.01 -20.46 -1.81
N GLY A 285 -36.19 -20.45 -0.76
CA GLY A 285 -35.51 -21.65 -0.28
C GLY A 285 -34.43 -22.17 -1.23
N VAL A 286 -33.91 -21.33 -2.13
CA VAL A 286 -32.81 -21.71 -3.03
C VAL A 286 -31.50 -21.68 -2.23
N GLU A 287 -30.79 -22.81 -2.16
CA GLU A 287 -29.45 -22.83 -1.61
C GLU A 287 -28.46 -22.18 -2.58
N TYR A 288 -27.65 -21.26 -2.04
CA TYR A 288 -26.62 -20.57 -2.80
C TYR A 288 -25.37 -20.40 -1.94
N GLY A 289 -24.21 -20.38 -2.61
CA GLY A 289 -22.92 -19.99 -2.07
C GLY A 289 -22.53 -18.60 -2.55
N TYR A 290 -22.21 -17.72 -1.62
CA TYR A 290 -21.70 -16.38 -1.91
C TYR A 290 -20.18 -16.41 -2.18
N GLU A 291 -19.72 -15.78 -3.27
CA GLU A 291 -18.30 -15.67 -3.64
C GLU A 291 -17.48 -16.98 -3.69
N GLN A 292 -18.10 -18.10 -4.07
CA GLN A 292 -17.38 -19.37 -4.13
C GLN A 292 -16.31 -19.39 -5.25
N PRO A 293 -15.09 -19.92 -4.99
CA PRO A 293 -14.04 -19.98 -5.99
C PRO A 293 -14.36 -21.02 -7.09
N LEU A 294 -14.47 -20.54 -8.33
CA LEU A 294 -14.60 -21.37 -9.53
C LEU A 294 -13.25 -21.48 -10.24
N THR A 295 -12.61 -22.65 -10.16
CA THR A 295 -11.31 -22.89 -10.80
C THR A 295 -11.48 -23.79 -12.03
N ILE A 296 -11.15 -23.27 -13.21
CA ILE A 296 -11.16 -24.02 -14.47
C ILE A 296 -9.81 -23.80 -15.17
N ASP A 297 -9.16 -24.89 -15.57
CA ASP A 297 -7.87 -24.89 -16.29
C ASP A 297 -6.79 -23.99 -15.65
N GLY A 298 -6.70 -24.04 -14.31
CA GLY A 298 -5.72 -23.27 -13.54
C GLY A 298 -6.06 -21.79 -13.34
N VAL A 299 -7.18 -21.32 -13.88
CA VAL A 299 -7.68 -19.94 -13.69
C VAL A 299 -8.84 -19.97 -12.70
N THR A 300 -8.69 -19.26 -11.57
CA THR A 300 -9.76 -19.09 -10.58
C THR A 300 -10.52 -17.78 -10.80
N LYS A 301 -11.84 -17.88 -10.94
CA LYS A 301 -12.80 -16.77 -10.90
C LYS A 301 -13.68 -16.91 -9.66
N TYR A 302 -14.32 -15.81 -9.27
CA TYR A 302 -15.25 -15.76 -8.14
C TYR A 302 -16.53 -15.12 -8.66
N PRO A 303 -17.58 -15.92 -8.91
CA PRO A 303 -18.95 -15.46 -9.13
C PRO A 303 -19.48 -14.74 -7.90
N ASP A 304 -20.46 -13.84 -8.05
CA ASP A 304 -21.07 -13.19 -6.89
C ASP A 304 -21.93 -14.19 -6.11
N PHE A 305 -22.74 -14.99 -6.82
CA PHE A 305 -23.44 -16.14 -6.26
C PHE A 305 -23.21 -17.39 -7.11
N THR A 306 -23.12 -18.53 -6.46
CA THR A 306 -23.12 -19.86 -7.10
C THR A 306 -24.30 -20.63 -6.54
N ILE A 307 -25.16 -21.12 -7.42
CA ILE A 307 -26.38 -21.85 -7.08
C ILE A 307 -26.18 -23.24 -7.66
N GLU A 308 -26.23 -24.25 -6.79
CA GLU A 308 -26.16 -25.65 -7.20
C GLU A 308 -27.57 -26.21 -7.22
N ASP A 309 -28.08 -26.55 -8.40
CA ASP A 309 -29.34 -27.26 -8.50
C ASP A 309 -29.10 -28.75 -8.26
N MET A 310 -29.52 -29.22 -7.09
CA MET A 310 -29.39 -30.61 -6.66
C MET A 310 -30.28 -31.58 -7.45
N GLU A 311 -31.35 -31.10 -8.10
CA GLU A 311 -32.25 -31.93 -8.90
C GLU A 311 -31.73 -32.13 -10.33
N SER A 312 -31.20 -31.08 -10.97
CA SER A 312 -30.67 -31.17 -12.34
C SER A 312 -29.15 -31.41 -12.42
N GLY A 313 -28.42 -31.26 -11.31
CA GLY A 313 -26.96 -31.35 -11.25
C GLY A 313 -26.25 -30.22 -12.01
N ARG A 314 -26.95 -29.13 -12.32
CA ARG A 314 -26.42 -27.99 -13.07
C ARG A 314 -26.09 -26.83 -12.14
N ASN A 315 -24.92 -26.23 -12.36
CA ASN A 315 -24.49 -25.04 -11.62
C ASN A 315 -24.95 -23.78 -12.33
N CYS A 316 -25.59 -22.88 -11.59
CA CYS A 316 -25.91 -21.54 -12.03
C CYS A 316 -24.94 -20.55 -11.36
N TYR A 317 -24.28 -19.73 -12.16
CA TYR A 317 -23.37 -18.70 -11.69
C TYR A 317 -24.03 -17.34 -11.89
N TRP A 318 -24.15 -16.54 -10.84
CA TRP A 318 -24.77 -15.22 -10.88
C TRP A 318 -23.71 -14.12 -10.73
N GLU A 319 -23.75 -13.15 -11.63
CA GLU A 319 -22.93 -11.94 -11.61
C GLU A 319 -23.83 -10.70 -11.61
N HIS A 320 -23.55 -9.76 -10.72
CA HIS A 320 -24.21 -8.47 -10.67
C HIS A 320 -23.28 -7.34 -11.10
N CYS A 321 -23.64 -6.66 -12.20
CA CYS A 321 -22.83 -5.66 -12.88
C CYS A 321 -23.35 -4.23 -12.65
N GLY A 322 -23.02 -3.62 -11.51
CA GLY A 322 -23.49 -2.26 -11.16
C GLY A 322 -22.68 -1.10 -11.77
N MET A 323 -21.42 -1.33 -12.17
CA MET A 323 -20.49 -0.26 -12.56
C MET A 323 -20.14 -0.21 -14.06
N LEU A 324 -21.03 -0.68 -14.93
CA LEU A 324 -20.77 -0.75 -16.39
C LEU A 324 -20.54 0.62 -17.06
N HIS A 325 -20.89 1.72 -16.40
CA HIS A 325 -20.57 3.08 -16.85
C HIS A 325 -19.06 3.40 -16.71
N VAL A 326 -18.34 2.72 -15.81
CA VAL A 326 -16.89 2.88 -15.64
C VAL A 326 -16.14 2.06 -16.70
N PRO A 327 -15.37 2.68 -17.63
CA PRO A 327 -14.77 1.96 -18.76
C PRO A 327 -13.82 0.82 -18.37
N THR A 328 -13.05 1.00 -17.30
CA THR A 328 -12.12 -0.02 -16.80
C THR A 328 -12.83 -1.22 -16.18
N TYR A 329 -13.95 -1.00 -15.49
CA TYR A 329 -14.80 -2.07 -14.95
C TYR A 329 -15.47 -2.84 -16.10
N ARG A 330 -16.03 -2.13 -17.09
CA ARG A 330 -16.64 -2.73 -18.28
C ARG A 330 -15.68 -3.68 -19.01
N ARG A 331 -14.43 -3.25 -19.25
CA ARG A 331 -13.43 -4.11 -19.90
C ARG A 331 -13.12 -5.37 -19.10
N ARG A 332 -12.96 -5.24 -17.77
CA ARG A 332 -12.74 -6.41 -16.88
C ARG A 332 -13.93 -7.37 -16.90
N TRP A 333 -15.14 -6.84 -16.96
CA TRP A 333 -16.36 -7.63 -17.09
C TRP A 333 -16.41 -8.35 -18.45
N GLU A 334 -16.12 -7.67 -19.55
CA GLU A 334 -16.03 -8.27 -20.89
C GLU A 334 -15.03 -9.42 -20.95
N ASP A 335 -13.84 -9.23 -20.36
CA ASP A 335 -12.83 -10.30 -20.24
C ASP A 335 -13.33 -11.49 -19.40
N LYS A 336 -14.07 -11.22 -18.32
CA LYS A 336 -14.66 -12.25 -17.46
C LYS A 336 -15.78 -13.02 -18.18
N LEU A 337 -16.65 -12.32 -18.91
CA LEU A 337 -17.72 -12.89 -19.71
C LEU A 337 -17.15 -13.76 -20.85
N ALA A 338 -16.13 -13.28 -21.55
CA ALA A 338 -15.43 -14.06 -22.57
C ALA A 338 -14.82 -15.34 -21.99
N TRP A 339 -14.25 -15.25 -20.77
CA TRP A 339 -13.74 -16.42 -20.06
C TRP A 339 -14.85 -17.42 -19.71
N TYR A 340 -16.02 -16.97 -19.21
CA TYR A 340 -17.16 -17.86 -18.96
C TYR A 340 -17.58 -18.61 -20.22
N LYS A 341 -17.77 -17.88 -21.33
CA LYS A 341 -18.17 -18.46 -22.62
C LYS A 341 -17.15 -19.48 -23.13
N ALA A 342 -15.87 -19.15 -23.06
CA ALA A 342 -14.79 -20.05 -23.48
C ALA A 342 -14.74 -21.35 -22.67
N ASN A 343 -15.20 -21.32 -21.42
CA ASN A 343 -15.22 -22.48 -20.52
C ASN A 343 -16.57 -23.22 -20.52
N GLY A 344 -17.44 -22.94 -21.49
CA GLY A 344 -18.73 -23.63 -21.62
C GLY A 344 -19.75 -23.24 -20.55
N ILE A 345 -19.63 -22.04 -19.96
CA ILE A 345 -20.64 -21.42 -19.12
C ILE A 345 -21.25 -20.29 -19.94
N LEU A 346 -22.45 -20.51 -20.49
CA LEU A 346 -23.10 -19.57 -21.39
C LEU A 346 -24.19 -18.77 -20.66
N PRO A 347 -24.46 -17.51 -21.08
CA PRO A 347 -25.59 -16.74 -20.57
C PRO A 347 -26.90 -17.50 -20.65
N HIS A 348 -27.78 -17.28 -19.68
CA HIS A 348 -29.14 -17.84 -19.70
C HIS A 348 -29.89 -17.49 -21.00
N GLU A 349 -29.70 -16.28 -21.52
CA GLU A 349 -30.27 -15.82 -22.80
C GLU A 349 -29.82 -16.67 -24.00
N GLU A 350 -28.69 -17.37 -23.90
CA GLU A 350 -28.14 -18.26 -24.93
C GLU A 350 -28.50 -19.74 -24.68
N GLY A 351 -29.39 -20.03 -23.72
CA GLY A 351 -29.85 -21.38 -23.39
C GLY A 351 -28.98 -22.14 -22.38
N GLY A 352 -28.01 -21.48 -21.76
CA GLY A 352 -27.08 -22.09 -20.80
C GLY A 352 -25.98 -22.94 -21.47
N GLY A 353 -24.89 -23.18 -20.75
CA GLY A 353 -23.71 -23.90 -21.26
C GLY A 353 -23.54 -25.30 -20.70
N PRO A 354 -22.70 -26.15 -21.31
CA PRO A 354 -22.46 -27.52 -20.86
C PRO A 354 -21.86 -27.63 -19.45
N ARG A 355 -21.23 -26.58 -18.92
CA ARG A 355 -20.69 -26.52 -17.55
C ARG A 355 -21.51 -25.67 -16.59
N GLY A 356 -22.61 -25.08 -17.05
CA GLY A 356 -23.47 -24.24 -16.22
C GLY A 356 -24.08 -23.04 -16.95
N THR A 357 -25.00 -22.38 -16.28
CA THR A 357 -25.72 -21.21 -16.78
C THR A 357 -25.21 -19.95 -16.11
N LEU A 358 -24.89 -18.91 -16.90
CA LEU A 358 -24.50 -17.61 -16.39
C LEU A 358 -25.72 -16.67 -16.32
N ILE A 359 -26.03 -16.19 -15.13
CA ILE A 359 -27.05 -15.19 -14.86
C ILE A 359 -26.34 -13.85 -14.68
N VAL A 360 -26.75 -12.83 -15.44
CA VAL A 360 -26.15 -11.49 -15.36
C VAL A 360 -27.22 -10.47 -15.06
N THR A 361 -27.12 -9.78 -13.93
CA THR A 361 -27.95 -8.61 -13.63
C THR A 361 -27.14 -7.33 -13.74
N ARG A 362 -27.80 -6.20 -14.01
CA ARG A 362 -27.17 -4.88 -14.18
C ARG A 362 -27.99 -3.84 -13.45
N ASP A 363 -27.33 -2.81 -12.93
CA ASP A 363 -28.03 -1.63 -12.42
C ASP A 363 -28.59 -0.80 -13.58
N GLU A 364 -29.74 -0.17 -13.35
CA GLU A 364 -30.32 0.81 -14.28
C GLU A 364 -29.45 2.08 -14.35
N ALA A 365 -29.69 2.95 -15.32
CA ALA A 365 -28.89 4.18 -15.54
C ALA A 365 -28.81 5.13 -14.31
N ASN A 366 -29.74 4.98 -13.36
CA ASN A 366 -29.82 5.72 -12.10
C ASN A 366 -29.20 4.97 -10.89
N GLY A 367 -28.56 3.81 -11.10
CA GLY A 367 -28.00 2.98 -10.04
C GLY A 367 -29.03 2.21 -9.21
N SER A 368 -30.29 2.14 -9.67
CA SER A 368 -31.35 1.36 -9.01
C SER A 368 -31.44 -0.05 -9.59
N ILE A 369 -31.84 -1.00 -8.74
CA ILE A 369 -32.12 -2.38 -9.14
C ILE A 369 -33.62 -2.65 -9.00
N ASP A 370 -34.21 -3.25 -10.03
CA ASP A 370 -35.62 -3.61 -10.04
C ASP A 370 -35.81 -5.00 -9.42
N SER A 371 -36.29 -5.02 -8.18
CA SER A 371 -36.60 -6.24 -7.45
C SER A 371 -37.57 -7.16 -8.20
N SER A 372 -38.50 -6.62 -8.98
CA SER A 372 -39.47 -7.42 -9.73
C SER A 372 -38.83 -8.17 -10.91
N LYS A 373 -37.80 -7.58 -11.52
CA LYS A 373 -37.01 -8.23 -12.58
C LYS A 373 -36.19 -9.38 -12.01
N ILE A 374 -35.60 -9.22 -10.83
CA ILE A 374 -34.87 -10.31 -10.15
C ILE A 374 -35.83 -11.48 -9.88
N THR A 375 -37.00 -11.23 -9.33
CA THR A 375 -38.00 -12.28 -9.05
C THR A 375 -38.42 -13.03 -10.32
N LYS A 376 -38.57 -12.34 -11.46
CA LYS A 376 -38.85 -12.97 -12.75
C LYS A 376 -37.68 -13.82 -13.24
N LEU A 377 -36.46 -13.27 -13.16
CA LEU A 377 -35.25 -13.96 -13.59
C LEU A 377 -35.02 -15.24 -12.79
N ILE A 378 -35.21 -15.21 -11.47
CA ILE A 378 -35.12 -16.42 -10.62
C ILE A 378 -36.14 -17.47 -11.09
N LYS A 379 -37.37 -17.04 -11.42
CA LYS A 379 -38.41 -17.95 -11.92
C LYS A 379 -38.07 -18.54 -13.29
N GLU A 380 -37.50 -17.75 -14.18
CA GLU A 380 -37.16 -18.18 -15.54
C GLU A 380 -35.95 -19.12 -15.57
N VAL A 381 -35.00 -18.96 -14.64
CA VAL A 381 -33.75 -19.73 -14.65
C VAL A 381 -33.80 -20.96 -13.73
N LEU A 382 -34.47 -20.86 -12.58
CA LEU A 382 -34.46 -21.92 -11.56
C LEU A 382 -35.75 -22.75 -11.52
N ASP A 383 -36.87 -22.25 -12.06
CA ASP A 383 -38.14 -22.99 -12.13
C ASP A 383 -38.41 -23.55 -13.55
N ALA A 384 -37.40 -23.59 -14.43
CA ALA A 384 -37.47 -24.06 -15.83
C ALA A 384 -36.70 -25.37 -16.02
#